data_AF-A0A1W9LV22-F1
#
_entry.id   AF-A0A1W9LV22-F1
#
_cell.length_a   1.000
_cell.length_b   1.000
_cell.length_c   1.000
_cell.angle_alpha   90.00
_cell.angle_beta   90.00
_cell.angle_gamma   90.00
#
_symmetry.space_group_name_H-M   'P 1'
#
loop_
_entity.id
_entity.type
_entity.pdbx_description
1 polymer ?
#
loop_
_entity_poly.entity_id
_entity_poly.type
_entity_poly.pdbx_seq_one_letter_code
_entity_poly.pdbx_strand_id
1 'polypeptide(L)' 'MKKSKDNMDIYEASEFWDEHDFGEYDDIVEVREVDIGLKKKKYVGIDMGLYCVIKSKAKELHKAEDILINEWLSEKVA' A
#
# COMPACT_ATOMS: atom_id res chain seq x y z
N MET A 1 22.87 -20.81 3.00
CA MET A 1 22.12 -20.28 4.17
C MET A 1 20.66 -20.62 3.92
N LYS A 2 20.04 -21.49 4.75
CA LYS A 2 18.59 -21.75 4.65
C LYS A 2 17.87 -20.63 5.39
N LYS A 3 17.27 -19.68 4.66
CA LYS A 3 16.31 -18.75 5.26
C LYS A 3 15.09 -19.58 5.72
N SER A 4 14.59 -19.30 6.91
CA SER A 4 13.31 -19.85 7.38
C SER A 4 12.19 -19.46 6.42
N LYS A 5 11.24 -20.38 6.15
CA LYS A 5 10.07 -20.16 5.26
C LYS A 5 9.32 -18.84 5.55
N ASP A 6 9.40 -18.34 6.77
CA ASP A 6 8.70 -17.13 7.24
C ASP A 6 9.27 -15.78 6.76
N ASN A 7 10.39 -15.75 6.03
CA ASN A 7 11.04 -14.50 5.57
C ASN A 7 11.39 -14.54 4.08
N MET A 8 10.42 -14.85 3.24
CA MET A 8 10.52 -14.68 1.78
C MET A 8 9.73 -13.45 1.33
N ASP A 9 10.29 -12.68 0.40
CA ASP A 9 9.51 -11.68 -0.32
C ASP A 9 8.63 -12.32 -1.42
N ILE A 10 7.77 -11.52 -2.05
CA ILE A 10 6.80 -12.04 -3.03
C ILE A 10 7.47 -12.62 -4.28
N TYR A 11 8.67 -12.16 -4.63
CA TYR A 11 9.41 -12.65 -5.80
C TYR A 11 10.12 -13.96 -5.46
N GLU A 12 10.79 -14.02 -4.30
CA GLU A 12 11.39 -15.25 -3.77
C GLU A 12 10.34 -16.36 -3.64
N ALA A 13 9.13 -16.03 -3.16
CA ALA A 13 8.03 -16.98 -3.08
C ALA A 13 7.53 -17.43 -4.46
N SER A 14 7.45 -16.53 -5.44
CA SER A 14 7.04 -16.88 -6.81
C SER A 14 8.02 -17.86 -7.46
N GLU A 15 9.33 -17.58 -7.39
CA GLU A 15 10.36 -18.46 -7.95
C GLU A 15 10.36 -19.84 -7.28
N PHE A 16 10.12 -19.89 -5.97
CA PHE A 16 10.04 -21.15 -5.24
C PHE A 16 8.86 -22.02 -5.72
N TRP A 17 7.69 -21.44 -5.90
CA TRP A 17 6.47 -22.16 -6.29
C TRP A 17 6.39 -22.49 -7.79
N ASP A 18 7.26 -21.94 -8.63
CA ASP A 18 7.40 -22.36 -10.03
C ASP A 18 7.97 -23.79 -10.15
N GLU A 19 8.76 -24.22 -9.16
CA GLU A 19 9.44 -25.52 -9.16
C GLU A 19 8.87 -26.54 -8.16
N HIS A 20 8.01 -26.12 -7.22
CA HIS A 20 7.49 -26.97 -6.15
C HIS A 20 5.96 -27.03 -6.18
N ASP A 21 5.37 -28.19 -5.90
CA ASP A 21 3.92 -28.34 -5.74
C ASP A 21 3.50 -28.18 -4.26
N PHE A 22 2.36 -27.56 -4.01
CA PHE A 22 1.87 -27.35 -2.63
C PHE A 22 1.54 -28.66 -1.92
N GLY A 23 1.20 -29.73 -2.65
CA GLY A 23 0.95 -31.06 -2.12
C GLY A 23 2.18 -31.79 -1.58
N GLU A 24 3.39 -31.26 -1.82
CA GLU A 24 4.64 -31.76 -1.23
C GLU A 24 4.78 -31.40 0.26
N TYR A 25 3.87 -30.57 0.79
CA TYR A 25 3.96 -29.96 2.11
C TYR A 25 2.68 -30.19 2.92
N ASP A 26 2.77 -31.03 3.96
CA ASP A 26 1.65 -31.32 4.87
C ASP A 26 1.20 -30.09 5.69
N ASP A 27 2.06 -29.07 5.81
CA ASP A 27 1.82 -27.83 6.53
C ASP A 27 1.11 -26.75 5.70
N ILE A 28 0.85 -27.01 4.41
CA ILE A 28 0.31 -26.01 3.47
C ILE A 28 -1.11 -26.38 3.07
N VAL A 29 -2.01 -25.41 3.19
CA VAL A 29 -3.43 -25.58 2.88
C VAL A 29 -3.83 -24.58 1.81
N GLU A 30 -4.55 -25.04 0.79
CA GLU A 30 -5.13 -24.20 -0.24
C GLU A 30 -6.13 -23.20 0.38
N VAL A 31 -5.88 -21.90 0.22
CA VAL A 31 -6.80 -20.85 0.65
C VAL A 31 -7.74 -20.50 -0.49
N ARG A 32 -9.04 -20.76 -0.31
CA ARG A 32 -10.06 -20.54 -1.36
C ARG A 32 -10.74 -19.17 -1.31
N GLU A 33 -10.73 -18.52 -0.14
CA GLU A 33 -11.33 -17.22 0.07
C GLU A 33 -10.27 -16.23 0.53
N VAL A 34 -9.79 -15.40 -0.39
CA VAL A 34 -8.87 -14.30 -0.09
C VAL A 34 -9.62 -12.99 -0.25
N ASP A 35 -9.86 -12.30 0.87
CA ASP A 35 -10.42 -10.95 0.85
C ASP A 35 -9.30 -9.93 0.56
N ILE A 36 -9.13 -9.59 -0.72
CA ILE A 36 -8.16 -8.60 -1.15
C ILE A 36 -8.85 -7.23 -1.20
N GLY A 37 -8.62 -6.42 -0.18
CA GLY A 37 -9.09 -5.03 -0.12
C GLY A 37 -8.38 -4.11 -1.12
N LEU A 38 -8.78 -4.16 -2.40
CA LEU A 38 -8.26 -3.28 -3.44
C LEU A 38 -8.75 -1.83 -3.23
N LYS A 39 -7.92 -1.01 -2.59
CA LYS A 39 -8.18 0.43 -2.47
C LYS A 39 -7.76 1.14 -3.75
N LYS A 40 -8.73 1.69 -4.50
CA LYS A 40 -8.44 2.61 -5.61
C LYS A 40 -7.68 3.83 -5.09
N LYS A 41 -6.43 4.00 -5.53
CA LYS A 41 -5.68 5.23 -5.29
C LYS A 41 -6.31 6.35 -6.12
N LYS A 42 -6.73 7.44 -5.46
CA LYS A 42 -7.17 8.67 -6.12
C LYS A 42 -5.98 9.61 -6.17
N TYR A 43 -5.65 10.10 -7.36
CA TYR A 43 -4.58 11.07 -7.57
C TYR A 43 -5.20 12.42 -7.88
N VAL A 44 -4.71 13.47 -7.22
CA VAL A 44 -5.12 14.85 -7.47
C VAL A 44 -3.90 15.59 -8.00
N GLY A 45 -4.04 16.19 -9.18
CA GLY A 45 -2.99 17.06 -9.73
C GLY A 45 -2.95 18.36 -8.93
N ILE A 46 -1.80 18.65 -8.31
CA ILE A 46 -1.59 19.87 -7.53
C ILE A 46 -0.34 20.55 -8.07
N ASP A 47 -0.43 21.87 -8.28
CA ASP A 47 0.72 22.68 -8.63
C ASP A 47 1.82 22.59 -7.55
N MET A 48 3.08 22.52 -7.95
CA MET A 48 4.20 22.34 -7.02
C MET A 48 4.37 23.52 -6.04
N GLY A 49 4.07 24.75 -6.48
CA GLY A 49 4.08 25.92 -5.61
C GLY A 49 3.00 25.82 -4.54
N LEU A 50 1.78 25.43 -4.95
CA LEU A 50 0.67 25.18 -4.02
C LEU A 50 1.00 24.05 -3.03
N TYR A 51 1.58 22.95 -3.50
CA TYR A 51 1.99 21.84 -2.64
C TYR A 51 3.01 22.26 -1.57
N CYS A 52 3.99 23.09 -1.92
CA CYS A 52 4.95 23.65 -0.96
C CYS A 52 4.27 24.45 0.16
N VAL A 53 3.24 25.23 -0.16
CA VAL A 53 2.46 25.99 0.84
C VAL A 53 1.66 25.05 1.75
N ILE A 54 1.00 24.04 1.17
CA ILE A 54 0.24 23.03 1.91
C ILE A 54 1.15 22.30 2.89
N LYS A 55 2.33 21.87 2.44
CA LYS A 55 3.31 21.16 3.26
C LYS A 55 3.78 21.99 4.46
N SER A 56 4.07 23.27 4.25
CA SER A 56 4.46 24.18 5.34
C SER A 56 3.35 24.32 6.37
N LYS A 57 2.10 24.51 5.93
CA LYS A 57 0.94 24.60 6.83
C LYS A 57 0.63 23.29 7.55
N ALA A 58 0.78 22.15 6.88
CA ALA A 58 0.59 20.83 7.48
C ALA A 58 1.53 20.63 8.67
N LYS A 59 2.80 21.02 8.48
CA LYS A 59 3.82 21.00 9.53
C LYS A 59 3.49 21.91 10.71
N GLU A 60 3.05 23.15 10.44
CA GLU A 60 2.62 24.09 11.48
C GLU A 60 1.41 23.59 12.28
N LEU A 61 0.48 22.89 11.60
CA LEU A 61 -0.74 22.38 12.20
C LEU A 61 -0.59 20.96 12.80
N HIS A 62 0.60 20.36 12.73
CA HIS A 62 0.83 18.96 13.12
C HIS A 62 -0.14 17.97 12.48
N LYS A 63 -0.56 18.26 11.24
CA LYS A 63 -1.43 17.41 10.42
C LYS A 63 -0.64 16.84 9.24
N ALA A 64 -1.12 15.74 8.69
CA ALA A 64 -0.60 15.22 7.44
C ALA A 64 -1.10 16.07 6.24
N GLU A 65 -0.30 16.15 5.19
CA GLU A 65 -0.59 16.99 4.01
C GLU A 65 -1.88 16.54 3.31
N ASP A 66 -2.16 15.24 3.29
CA ASP A 66 -3.36 14.64 2.71
C ASP A 66 -4.65 15.09 3.40
N ILE A 67 -4.63 15.29 4.72
CA ILE A 67 -5.77 15.82 5.49
C ILE A 67 -6.11 17.22 5.00
N LEU A 68 -5.10 18.11 4.90
CA LEU A 68 -5.33 19.47 4.43
C LEU A 68 -5.79 19.53 2.96
N ILE A 69 -5.26 18.66 2.10
CA ILE A 69 -5.69 18.54 0.70
C ILE A 69 -7.17 18.13 0.65
N ASN A 70 -7.57 17.14 1.44
CA ASN A 70 -8.96 16.66 1.47
C ASN A 70 -9.93 17.70 2.05
N GLU A 71 -9.54 18.40 3.12
CA GLU A 71 -10.32 19.50 3.71
C GLU A 71 -10.56 20.61 2.65
N TRP A 72 -9.49 21.07 1.99
CA TRP A 72 -9.55 22.08 0.94
C TRP A 72 -10.43 21.66 -0.26
N LEU A 73 -10.29 20.43 -0.73
CA LEU A 73 -11.11 19.91 -1.83
C LEU A 73 -12.59 19.82 -1.43
N SER A 74 -12.88 19.44 -0.18
CA SER A 74 -14.25 19.35 0.33
C SER A 74 -14.93 20.72 0.39
N GLU A 75 -14.21 21.78 0.76
CA GLU A 75 -14.71 23.16 0.76
C GLU A 75 -15.05 23.68 -0.64
N LYS A 76 -14.37 23.21 -1.69
CA LYS A 76 -14.54 23.71 -3.06
C LYS A 76 -15.61 22.98 -3.88
N VAL A 77 -16.01 21.79 -3.44
CA VAL A 77 -17.04 20.97 -4.12
C VAL A 77 -18.43 21.19 -3.52
N ALA A 78 -18.52 21.83 -2.33
CA ALA A 78 -19.76 22.32 -1.74
C ALA A 78 -20.30 23.56 -2.46
#